data_AF-A0A7C4WTZ4-F1
#
_entry.id   AF-A0A7C4WTZ4-F1
#
_cell.length_a   1.000
_cell.length_b   1.000
_cell.length_c   1.000
_cell.angle_alpha   90.00
_cell.angle_beta   90.00
_cell.angle_gamma   90.00
#
_symmetry.space_group_name_H-M   'P 1'
#
loop_
_entity.id
_entity.type
_entity.pdbx_description
1 polymer ?
#
loop_
_entity_poly.entity_id
_entity_poly.type
_entity_poly.pdbx_seq_one_letter_code
_entity_poly.pdbx_strand_id
1 'polypeptide(L)'
;MKKDSALDYAAYILLKLLGPVVRRMPLGLALFLGRRLGDILYCLDRKHRAISYANLRTAFASELSPRQLKGITRGFYRRFGQNLIEIFIIPRLDKDYIDKYITIENLSSIQEAFKRGKGVILLGVHEGSWELSNIICSCLGFPFSLFVRTQNLPRLNGLLNRYRSQKGCLIIERRNQTRQLIGELERNRAIGMTVDQGGKGGLAVDFFGRDASMSTGAVKLALRYGATLVPAFYVREKGS
;
A
#
# COMPACT_ATOMS: atom_id res chain seq x y z
N MET A 1 -13.87 18.46 12.85
CA MET A 1 -12.64 19.14 13.31
C MET A 1 -12.55 18.99 14.82
N LYS A 2 -11.34 18.82 15.36
CA LYS A 2 -10.96 18.38 16.73
C LYS A 2 -11.11 16.88 17.05
N LYS A 3 -9.97 16.17 16.94
CA LYS A 3 -9.44 15.31 18.01
C LYS A 3 -7.93 15.53 18.06
N ASP A 4 -7.54 16.71 18.56
CA ASP A 4 -6.23 16.92 19.19
C ASP A 4 -6.18 16.02 20.43
N SER A 5 -6.01 14.73 20.21
CA SER A 5 -5.84 13.77 21.29
C SER A 5 -4.34 13.67 21.59
N ALA A 6 -3.98 13.50 22.86
CA ALA A 6 -2.60 13.22 23.26
C ALA A 6 -1.99 12.08 22.44
N LEU A 7 -2.82 11.14 21.94
CA LEU A 7 -2.44 10.09 21.00
C LEU A 7 -1.93 10.60 19.64
N ASP A 8 -2.54 11.61 19.02
CA ASP A 8 -2.04 12.20 17.77
C ASP A 8 -0.66 12.83 18.00
N TYR A 9 -0.50 13.56 19.11
CA TYR A 9 0.77 14.19 19.45
C TYR A 9 1.85 13.17 19.79
N ALA A 10 1.52 12.15 20.60
CA ALA A 10 2.42 11.07 20.95
C ALA A 10 2.84 10.25 19.73
N ALA A 11 1.90 9.87 18.86
CA ALA A 11 2.18 9.16 17.61
C ALA A 11 3.06 10.00 16.67
N TYR A 12 2.79 11.29 16.56
CA TYR A 12 3.60 12.22 15.78
C TYR A 12 5.03 12.33 16.32
N ILE A 13 5.21 12.52 17.64
CA ILE A 13 6.53 12.58 18.28
C ILE A 13 7.28 11.26 18.10
N LEU A 14 6.61 10.14 18.37
CA LEU A 14 7.17 8.80 18.17
C LEU A 14 7.70 8.64 16.74
N LEU A 15 6.90 9.05 15.75
CA LEU A 15 7.31 8.94 14.35
C LEU A 15 8.53 9.84 14.04
N LYS A 16 8.54 11.06 14.60
CA LYS A 16 9.61 12.05 14.41
C LYS A 16 10.93 11.64 15.08
N LEU A 17 10.87 11.01 16.25
CA LEU A 17 12.06 10.59 17.00
C LEU A 17 12.62 9.27 16.48
N LEU A 18 11.77 8.27 16.23
CA LEU A 18 12.23 6.97 15.70
C LEU A 18 12.66 7.06 14.24
N GLY A 19 12.07 7.95 13.45
CA GLY A 19 12.36 8.06 12.01
C GLY A 19 13.84 8.24 11.68
N PRO A 20 14.54 9.26 12.21
CA PRO A 20 15.96 9.46 11.96
C PRO A 20 16.86 8.31 12.42
N VAL A 21 16.46 7.59 13.47
CA VAL A 21 17.16 6.40 13.97
C VAL A 21 17.02 5.27 12.96
N VAL A 22 15.79 4.87 12.64
CA VAL A 22 15.49 3.81 11.67
C VAL A 22 16.12 4.11 10.30
N ARG A 23 16.11 5.37 9.87
CA ARG A 23 16.72 5.79 8.60
C ARG A 23 18.23 5.61 8.55
N ARG A 24 18.95 5.67 9.67
CA ARG A 24 20.40 5.45 9.70
C ARG A 24 20.79 3.98 9.84
N MET A 25 19.82 3.12 10.15
CA MET A 25 20.07 1.69 10.31
C MET A 25 20.27 0.99 8.97
N PRO A 26 21.09 -0.08 8.94
CA PRO A 26 21.09 -1.03 7.84
C PRO A 26 19.68 -1.58 7.60
N LEU A 27 19.27 -1.68 6.32
CA LEU A 27 17.91 -2.06 5.95
C LEU A 27 17.51 -3.43 6.55
N GLY A 28 18.39 -4.42 6.49
CA GLY A 28 18.14 -5.75 7.05
C GLY A 28 17.86 -5.73 8.56
N LEU A 29 18.55 -4.86 9.32
CA LEU A 29 18.29 -4.71 10.76
C LEU A 29 16.95 -4.02 11.03
N ALA A 30 16.62 -2.96 10.27
CA ALA A 30 15.32 -2.30 10.37
C ALA A 30 14.17 -3.27 10.06
N LEU A 31 14.29 -4.05 8.98
CA LEU A 31 13.31 -5.07 8.60
C LEU A 31 13.24 -6.21 9.63
N PHE A 32 14.37 -6.62 10.21
CA PHE A 32 14.39 -7.59 11.31
C PHE A 32 13.60 -7.09 12.52
N LEU A 33 13.79 -5.83 12.94
CA LEU A 33 13.02 -5.22 14.02
C LEU A 33 11.53 -5.16 13.65
N GLY A 34 11.20 -4.85 12.40
CA GLY A 34 9.82 -4.92 11.89
C GLY A 34 9.21 -6.32 12.02
N ARG A 35 9.97 -7.37 11.70
CA ARG A 35 9.51 -8.77 11.91
C ARG A 35 9.23 -9.07 13.37
N ARG A 36 10.09 -8.60 14.29
CA ARG A 36 9.91 -8.76 15.75
C ARG A 36 8.71 -7.98 16.27
N LEU A 37 8.50 -6.75 15.79
CA LEU A 37 7.28 -5.99 16.05
C LEU A 37 6.05 -6.77 15.59
N GLY A 38 6.10 -7.36 14.39
CA GLY A 38 5.03 -8.22 13.89
C GLY A 38 4.76 -9.46 14.76
N ASP A 39 5.81 -10.10 15.30
CA ASP A 39 5.66 -11.21 16.26
C ASP A 39 4.93 -10.75 17.54
N ILE A 40 5.22 -9.53 18.04
CA ILE A 40 4.53 -8.95 19.20
C ILE A 40 3.06 -8.68 18.86
N LEU A 41 2.80 -8.03 17.72
CA LEU A 41 1.44 -7.72 17.26
C LEU A 41 0.61 -8.99 17.07
N TYR A 42 1.20 -10.08 16.57
CA TYR A 42 0.53 -11.37 16.45
C TYR A 42 0.04 -11.92 17.80
N CYS A 43 0.77 -11.66 18.89
CA CYS A 43 0.38 -12.10 20.23
C CYS A 43 -0.74 -11.24 20.82
N LEU A 44 -0.71 -9.93 20.57
CA LEU A 44 -1.63 -8.95 21.14
C LEU A 44 -2.96 -8.85 20.38
N ASP A 45 -2.91 -8.88 19.05
CA ASP A 45 -4.07 -8.66 18.18
C ASP A 45 -4.88 -9.93 17.93
N ARG A 46 -5.45 -10.48 19.01
CA ARG A 46 -6.15 -11.76 18.98
C ARG A 46 -7.33 -11.78 18.02
N LYS A 47 -8.07 -10.66 17.93
CA LYS A 47 -9.27 -10.53 17.09
C LYS A 47 -8.93 -10.63 15.60
N HIS A 48 -8.07 -9.75 15.10
CA HIS A 48 -7.77 -9.77 13.66
C HIS A 48 -6.95 -11.01 13.28
N ARG A 49 -6.13 -11.55 14.19
CA ARG A 49 -5.46 -12.84 13.98
C ARG A 49 -6.45 -13.97 13.72
N ALA A 50 -7.54 -14.03 14.48
CA ALA A 50 -8.59 -15.02 14.28
C ALA A 50 -9.28 -14.85 12.91
N ILE A 51 -9.54 -13.60 12.49
CA ILE A 51 -10.12 -13.28 11.18
C ILE A 51 -9.16 -13.71 10.06
N SER A 52 -7.88 -13.33 10.13
CA SER A 52 -6.88 -13.72 9.13
C SER A 52 -6.76 -15.23 9.00
N TYR A 53 -6.74 -15.97 10.12
CA TYR A 53 -6.73 -17.43 10.11
C TYR A 53 -8.00 -18.02 9.50
N ALA A 54 -9.17 -17.47 9.82
CA ALA A 54 -10.45 -17.93 9.27
C ALA A 54 -10.55 -17.71 7.75
N ASN A 55 -10.03 -16.59 7.25
CA ASN A 55 -9.93 -16.30 5.82
C ASN A 55 -9.00 -17.29 5.11
N LEU A 56 -7.81 -17.53 5.66
CA LEU A 56 -6.86 -18.51 5.09
C LEU A 56 -7.43 -19.93 5.13
N ARG A 57 -8.08 -20.32 6.22
CA ARG A 57 -8.76 -21.62 6.32
C ARG A 57 -9.88 -21.73 5.28
N THR A 58 -10.64 -20.67 5.08
CA THR A 58 -11.68 -20.64 4.05
C THR A 58 -11.11 -20.89 2.66
N ALA A 59 -9.99 -20.23 2.33
CA ALA A 59 -9.42 -20.30 0.99
C ALA A 59 -8.59 -21.58 0.73
N PHE A 60 -7.95 -22.14 1.76
CA PHE A 60 -6.90 -23.16 1.58
C PHE A 60 -7.00 -24.37 2.51
N ALA A 61 -8.13 -24.60 3.19
CA ALA A 61 -8.26 -25.76 4.10
C ALA A 61 -8.14 -27.12 3.40
N SER A 62 -8.43 -27.21 2.10
CA SER A 62 -8.24 -28.42 1.29
C SER A 62 -6.77 -28.75 1.02
N GLU A 63 -5.90 -27.75 1.05
CA GLU A 63 -4.50 -27.87 0.60
C GLU A 63 -3.50 -27.77 1.77
N LEU A 64 -3.87 -27.08 2.85
CA LEU A 64 -2.95 -26.71 3.92
C LEU A 64 -3.44 -27.18 5.29
N SER A 65 -2.52 -27.75 6.06
CA SER A 65 -2.76 -28.12 7.45
C SER A 65 -3.00 -26.89 8.35
N PRO A 66 -3.70 -27.05 9.49
CA PRO A 66 -3.87 -25.99 10.49
C PRO A 66 -2.55 -25.37 10.96
N ARG A 67 -1.46 -26.16 11.02
CA ARG A 67 -0.11 -25.68 11.38
C ARG A 67 0.46 -24.76 10.30
N GLN A 68 0.33 -25.14 9.03
CA GLN A 68 0.75 -24.29 7.90
C GLN A 68 -0.05 -22.98 7.87
N LEU A 69 -1.37 -23.04 8.02
CA LEU A 69 -2.24 -21.86 8.05
C LEU A 69 -1.87 -20.89 9.19
N LYS A 70 -1.61 -21.41 10.39
CA LYS A 70 -1.10 -20.60 11.53
C LYS A 70 0.27 -19.98 11.21
N GLY A 71 1.15 -20.74 10.55
CA GLY A 71 2.46 -20.27 10.08
C GLY A 71 2.33 -19.11 9.09
N ILE A 72 1.43 -19.21 8.11
CA ILE A 72 1.13 -18.16 7.13
C ILE A 72 0.54 -16.93 7.84
N THR A 73 -0.38 -17.12 8.78
CA THR A 73 -0.96 -16.02 9.56
C THR A 73 0.13 -15.27 10.33
N ARG A 74 1.04 -15.98 10.99
CA ARG A 74 2.18 -15.34 11.69
C ARG A 74 3.12 -14.65 10.70
N GLY A 75 3.36 -15.26 9.54
CA GLY A 75 4.14 -14.66 8.44
C GLY A 75 3.53 -13.36 7.93
N PHE A 76 2.20 -13.28 7.82
CA PHE A 76 1.48 -12.05 7.50
C PHE A 76 1.76 -10.95 8.53
N TYR A 77 1.62 -11.23 9.83
CA TYR A 77 1.91 -10.24 10.88
C TYR A 77 3.37 -9.77 10.88
N ARG A 78 4.33 -10.66 10.61
CA ARG A 78 5.75 -10.28 10.45
C ARG A 78 5.96 -9.30 9.29
N ARG A 79 5.33 -9.54 8.14
CA ARG A 79 5.36 -8.63 6.99
C ARG A 79 4.63 -7.32 7.29
N PHE A 80 3.52 -7.38 8.00
CA PHE A 80 2.80 -6.19 8.45
C PHE A 80 3.69 -5.30 9.34
N GLY A 81 4.42 -5.89 10.29
CA GLY A 81 5.41 -5.16 11.10
C GLY A 81 6.56 -4.58 10.27
N GLN A 82 7.04 -5.28 9.24
CA GLN A 82 8.01 -4.72 8.28
C GLN A 82 7.45 -3.52 7.53
N ASN A 83 6.20 -3.59 7.05
CA ASN A 83 5.54 -2.49 6.37
C ASN A 83 5.40 -1.25 7.28
N LEU A 84 5.18 -1.44 8.59
CA LEU A 84 5.18 -0.33 9.56
C LEU A 84 6.56 0.33 9.67
N ILE A 85 7.65 -0.44 9.62
CA ILE A 85 9.01 0.09 9.61
C ILE A 85 9.30 0.85 8.30
N GLU A 86 8.78 0.36 7.18
CA GLU A 86 9.01 0.98 5.87
C GLU A 86 8.42 2.39 5.74
N ILE A 87 7.37 2.71 6.49
CA ILE A 87 6.85 4.09 6.60
C ILE A 87 7.98 5.07 6.98
N PHE A 88 8.88 4.66 7.86
CA PHE A 88 10.01 5.49 8.29
C PHE A 88 11.12 5.58 7.24
N ILE A 89 11.15 4.63 6.31
CA ILE A 89 12.12 4.53 5.21
C ILE A 89 11.68 5.38 4.03
N ILE A 90 10.39 5.72 3.88
CA ILE A 90 9.88 6.57 2.78
C ILE A 90 10.79 7.77 2.46
N PRO A 91 11.30 8.57 3.42
CA PRO A 91 12.17 9.70 3.10
C PRO A 91 13.50 9.32 2.45
N ARG A 92 13.97 8.08 2.58
CA ARG A 92 15.15 7.53 1.91
C ARG A 92 14.86 6.98 0.51
N LEU A 93 13.59 6.89 0.11
CA LEU A 93 13.27 6.34 -1.20
C LEU A 93 13.67 7.34 -2.29
N ASP A 94 14.72 7.04 -3.01
CA ASP A 94 15.19 7.75 -4.18
C ASP A 94 15.60 6.72 -5.23
N LYS A 95 16.17 7.19 -6.36
CA LYS A 95 16.61 6.32 -7.43
C LYS A 95 17.67 5.32 -6.95
N ASP A 96 18.66 5.78 -6.18
CA ASP A 96 19.72 4.92 -5.67
C ASP A 96 19.19 3.83 -4.73
N TYR A 97 18.19 4.15 -3.90
CA TYR A 97 17.51 3.15 -3.07
C TYR A 97 16.78 2.12 -3.93
N ILE A 98 16.04 2.56 -4.95
CA ILE A 98 15.30 1.68 -5.87
C ILE A 98 16.29 0.75 -6.56
N ASP A 99 17.32 1.29 -7.19
CA ASP A 99 18.32 0.53 -7.94
C ASP A 99 19.04 -0.50 -7.06
N LYS A 100 19.20 -0.21 -5.76
CA LYS A 100 19.88 -1.09 -4.80
C LYS A 100 18.97 -2.17 -4.19
N TYR A 101 17.70 -1.87 -3.92
CA TYR A 101 16.85 -2.72 -3.07
C TYR A 101 15.55 -3.18 -3.73
N ILE A 102 15.22 -2.68 -4.93
CA ILE A 102 13.93 -2.94 -5.57
C ILE A 102 14.15 -3.42 -7.00
N THR A 103 13.76 -4.66 -7.25
CA THR A 103 13.64 -5.20 -8.61
C THR A 103 12.27 -4.81 -9.16
N ILE A 104 12.24 -4.17 -10.33
CA ILE A 104 11.00 -3.81 -11.03
C ILE A 104 10.87 -4.67 -12.27
N GLU A 105 9.88 -5.56 -12.27
CA GLU A 105 9.53 -6.35 -13.44
C GLU A 105 8.62 -5.54 -14.38
N ASN A 106 8.84 -5.69 -15.69
CA ASN A 106 7.98 -5.11 -16.73
C ASN A 106 7.81 -3.57 -16.66
N LEU A 107 8.87 -2.84 -16.31
CA LEU A 107 8.86 -1.37 -16.30
C LEU A 107 8.44 -0.76 -17.65
N SER A 108 8.77 -1.43 -18.75
CA SER A 108 8.36 -1.03 -20.11
C SER A 108 6.84 -0.92 -20.26
N SER A 109 6.06 -1.77 -19.61
CA SER A 109 4.59 -1.72 -19.65
C SER A 109 4.04 -0.40 -19.11
N ILE A 110 4.66 0.15 -18.07
CA ILE A 110 4.29 1.47 -17.52
C ILE A 110 4.70 2.57 -18.50
N GLN A 111 5.90 2.49 -19.08
CA GLN A 111 6.37 3.47 -20.08
C GLN A 111 5.45 3.53 -21.30
N GLU A 112 5.07 2.38 -21.85
CA GLU A 112 4.12 2.29 -22.97
C GLU A 112 2.72 2.79 -22.58
N ALA A 113 2.28 2.50 -21.35
CA ALA A 113 1.01 3.01 -20.84
C ALA A 113 0.96 4.55 -20.83
N PHE A 114 2.05 5.21 -20.45
CA PHE A 114 2.16 6.67 -20.49
C PHE A 114 2.28 7.24 -21.90
N LYS A 115 2.91 6.54 -22.84
CA LYS A 115 3.00 6.96 -24.25
C LYS A 115 1.62 7.07 -24.92
N ARG A 116 0.62 6.34 -24.44
CA ARG A 116 -0.76 6.44 -24.94
C ARG A 116 -1.45 7.77 -24.65
N GLY A 117 -0.95 8.56 -23.69
CA GLY A 117 -1.48 9.90 -23.42
C GLY A 117 -2.88 9.94 -22.76
N LYS A 118 -3.36 8.82 -22.19
CA LYS A 118 -4.71 8.70 -21.60
C LYS A 118 -4.70 8.48 -20.08
N GLY A 119 -3.55 8.61 -19.44
CA GLY A 119 -3.37 8.32 -18.03
C GLY A 119 -3.27 6.82 -17.74
N VAL A 120 -2.86 6.51 -16.51
CA VAL A 120 -2.56 5.14 -16.06
C VAL A 120 -3.26 4.88 -14.74
N ILE A 121 -3.90 3.73 -14.61
CA ILE A 121 -4.45 3.24 -13.35
C ILE A 121 -3.58 2.07 -12.89
N LEU A 122 -2.76 2.31 -11.86
CA LEU A 122 -2.03 1.25 -11.17
C LEU A 122 -3.03 0.51 -10.28
N LEU A 123 -3.42 -0.68 -10.72
CA LEU A 123 -4.40 -1.52 -10.03
C LEU A 123 -3.68 -2.47 -9.08
N GLY A 124 -3.90 -2.29 -7.78
CA GLY A 124 -3.35 -3.15 -6.74
C GLY A 124 -4.41 -3.93 -5.98
N VAL A 125 -3.92 -4.75 -5.05
CA VAL A 125 -4.69 -5.34 -3.95
C VAL A 125 -4.00 -4.95 -2.64
N HIS A 126 -4.65 -5.14 -1.48
CA HIS A 126 -4.03 -4.86 -0.18
C HIS A 126 -3.02 -5.94 0.21
N GLU A 127 -1.97 -6.08 -0.59
CA GLU A 127 -0.85 -7.00 -0.43
C GLU A 127 0.47 -6.22 -0.49
N GLY A 128 1.53 -6.78 0.07
CA GLY A 128 2.82 -6.12 0.01
C GLY A 128 2.94 -4.85 0.84
N SER A 129 3.90 -4.01 0.45
CA SER A 129 4.09 -2.68 1.00
C SER A 129 3.41 -1.64 0.13
N TRP A 130 2.12 -1.46 0.39
CA TRP A 130 1.26 -0.54 -0.36
C TRP A 130 1.73 0.92 -0.29
N GLU A 131 2.38 1.35 0.79
CA GLU A 131 2.94 2.71 0.89
C GLU A 131 4.10 2.90 -0.08
N LEU A 132 5.02 1.94 -0.12
CA LEU A 132 6.17 1.95 -1.03
C LEU A 132 5.72 1.84 -2.48
N SER A 133 4.80 0.93 -2.81
CA SER A 133 4.32 0.76 -4.18
C SER A 133 3.75 2.04 -4.78
N ASN A 134 3.03 2.82 -3.98
CA ASN A 134 2.46 4.11 -4.41
C ASN A 134 3.53 5.16 -4.72
N ILE A 135 4.64 5.21 -3.98
CA ILE A 135 5.66 6.25 -4.14
C ILE A 135 6.74 5.89 -5.17
N ILE A 136 6.96 4.60 -5.44
CA ILE A 136 7.96 4.13 -6.41
C ILE A 136 7.69 4.69 -7.80
N CYS A 137 6.42 4.74 -8.24
CA CYS A 137 6.05 5.32 -9.54
C CYS A 137 6.57 6.76 -9.69
N SER A 138 6.36 7.61 -8.68
CA SER A 138 6.88 8.98 -8.66
C SER A 138 8.41 9.03 -8.61
N CYS A 139 9.05 8.16 -7.82
CA CYS A 139 10.51 8.10 -7.72
C CYS A 139 11.19 7.67 -9.04
N LEU A 140 10.49 6.94 -9.90
CA LEU A 140 10.93 6.58 -11.25
C LEU A 140 10.74 7.73 -12.26
N GLY A 141 10.21 8.88 -11.82
CA GLY A 141 9.99 10.07 -12.65
C GLY A 141 8.64 10.10 -13.36
N PHE A 142 7.75 9.13 -13.11
CA PHE A 142 6.42 9.17 -13.68
C PHE A 142 5.50 10.11 -12.89
N PRO A 143 4.62 10.88 -13.55
CA PRO A 143 3.69 11.74 -12.85
C PRO A 143 2.62 10.88 -12.16
N PHE A 144 2.60 10.87 -10.83
CA PHE A 144 1.67 10.06 -10.05
C PHE A 144 0.92 10.87 -8.99
N SER A 145 -0.36 10.56 -8.85
CA SER A 145 -1.28 11.21 -7.92
C SER A 145 -1.88 10.19 -6.98
N LEU A 146 -1.66 10.40 -5.69
CA LEU A 146 -2.06 9.49 -4.64
C LEU A 146 -3.32 10.00 -3.94
N PHE A 147 -4.38 9.22 -4.06
CA PHE A 147 -5.64 9.48 -3.39
C PHE A 147 -5.61 8.82 -2.01
N VAL A 148 -5.47 9.64 -0.97
CA VAL A 148 -5.49 9.14 0.40
C VAL A 148 -6.73 9.61 1.13
N ARG A 149 -7.31 8.70 1.90
CA ARG A 149 -8.27 9.08 2.93
C ARG A 149 -7.52 9.87 4.01
N THR A 150 -8.05 11.03 4.40
CA THR A 150 -7.57 11.76 5.57
C THR A 150 -7.64 10.85 6.79
N GLN A 151 -6.49 10.61 7.41
CA GLN A 151 -6.38 9.75 8.59
C GLN A 151 -6.94 10.46 9.83
N ASN A 152 -7.34 9.68 10.83
CA ASN A 152 -7.96 10.21 12.05
C ASN A 152 -6.99 11.01 12.94
N LEU A 153 -5.68 10.87 12.73
CA LEU A 153 -4.60 11.53 13.46
C LEU A 153 -4.00 12.64 12.57
N PRO A 154 -4.41 13.92 12.72
CA PRO A 154 -4.07 14.97 11.76
C PRO A 154 -2.57 15.27 11.65
N ARG A 155 -1.81 15.27 12.76
CA ARG A 155 -0.36 15.53 12.71
C ARG A 155 0.37 14.40 12.03
N LEU A 156 0.01 13.16 12.37
CA LEU A 156 0.56 11.98 11.70
C LEU A 156 0.21 11.98 10.20
N ASN A 157 -1.04 12.29 9.85
CA ASN A 157 -1.49 12.44 8.46
C ASN A 157 -0.65 13.47 7.70
N GLY A 158 -0.45 14.66 8.27
CA GLY A 158 0.36 15.71 7.66
C GLY A 158 1.83 15.32 7.48
N LEU A 159 2.39 14.57 8.43
CA LEU A 159 3.77 14.07 8.34
C LEU A 159 3.92 13.02 7.23
N LEU A 160 3.00 12.07 7.13
CA LEU A 160 2.99 11.06 6.07
C LEU A 160 2.80 11.69 4.68
N ASN A 161 1.87 12.64 4.57
CA ASN A 161 1.64 13.36 3.32
C ASN A 161 2.88 14.16 2.91
N ARG A 162 3.58 14.78 3.86
CA ARG A 162 4.87 15.45 3.59
C ARG A 162 5.90 14.48 3.03
N TYR A 163 6.07 13.31 3.63
CA TYR A 163 7.04 12.31 3.15
C TYR A 163 6.71 11.84 1.72
N ARG A 164 5.43 11.60 1.42
CA ARG A 164 5.00 11.19 0.07
C ARG A 164 5.18 12.33 -0.94
N SER A 165 4.82 13.57 -0.60
CA SER A 165 4.99 14.73 -1.50
C SER A 165 6.45 15.05 -1.80
N GLN A 166 7.36 14.83 -0.83
CA GLN A 166 8.80 14.94 -1.06
C GLN A 166 9.32 13.95 -2.11
N LYS A 167 8.55 12.90 -2.43
CA LYS A 167 8.86 11.91 -3.48
C LYS A 167 8.19 12.20 -4.81
N GLY A 168 7.61 13.38 -4.98
CA GLY A 168 6.95 13.79 -6.22
C GLY A 168 5.48 13.37 -6.33
N CYS A 169 4.92 12.71 -5.30
CA CYS A 169 3.50 12.35 -5.30
C CYS A 169 2.64 13.59 -5.07
N LEU A 170 1.71 13.84 -6.00
CA LEU A 170 0.63 14.79 -5.74
C LEU A 170 -0.40 14.13 -4.82
N ILE A 171 -0.56 14.68 -3.62
CA ILE A 171 -1.50 14.13 -2.63
C ILE A 171 -2.86 14.76 -2.83
N ILE A 172 -3.86 13.92 -3.08
CA ILE A 172 -5.23 14.36 -3.29
C ILE A 172 -6.07 13.91 -2.10
N GLU A 173 -6.47 14.90 -1.28
CA GLU A 173 -7.30 14.68 -0.11
C GLU A 173 -8.79 14.68 -0.48
N ARG A 174 -9.56 13.90 0.28
CA ARG A 174 -10.89 13.31 0.03
C ARG A 174 -12.06 14.18 -0.50
N ARG A 175 -11.89 15.44 -0.90
CA ARG A 175 -12.98 16.27 -1.44
C ARG A 175 -13.14 16.05 -2.95
N ASN A 176 -14.29 15.51 -3.38
CA ASN A 176 -14.67 15.29 -4.80
C ASN A 176 -13.78 14.28 -5.57
N GLN A 177 -13.51 13.12 -4.96
CA GLN A 177 -12.60 12.07 -5.46
C GLN A 177 -12.75 11.75 -6.95
N THR A 178 -13.97 11.51 -7.45
CA THR A 178 -14.16 11.06 -8.83
C THR A 178 -13.75 12.12 -9.85
N ARG A 179 -14.15 13.39 -9.67
CA ARG A 179 -13.82 14.46 -10.63
C ARG A 179 -12.32 14.74 -10.67
N GLN A 180 -11.66 14.69 -9.51
CA GLN A 180 -10.21 14.87 -9.43
C GLN A 180 -9.46 13.67 -10.04
N LEU A 181 -9.87 12.42 -9.75
CA LEU A 181 -9.32 11.22 -10.40
C LEU A 181 -9.35 11.34 -11.93
N ILE A 182 -10.49 11.74 -12.47
CA ILE A 182 -10.68 11.94 -13.91
C ILE A 182 -9.73 13.01 -14.43
N GLY A 183 -9.67 14.18 -13.79
CA GLY A 183 -8.78 15.26 -14.21
C GLY A 183 -7.30 14.89 -14.18
N GLU A 184 -6.88 14.02 -13.25
CA GLU A 184 -5.51 13.51 -13.21
C GLU A 184 -5.22 12.54 -14.37
N LEU A 185 -6.17 11.65 -14.69
CA LEU A 185 -6.06 10.76 -15.86
C LEU A 185 -5.99 11.55 -17.17
N GLU A 186 -6.84 12.58 -17.33
CA GLU A 186 -6.85 13.47 -18.51
C GLU A 186 -5.52 14.24 -18.68
N ARG A 187 -4.81 14.51 -17.58
CA ARG A 187 -3.45 15.09 -17.57
C ARG A 187 -2.34 14.07 -17.81
N ASN A 188 -2.70 12.86 -18.24
CA ASN A 188 -1.79 11.73 -18.44
C ASN A 188 -0.98 11.37 -17.18
N ARG A 189 -1.60 11.46 -16.00
CA ARG A 189 -0.99 11.08 -14.72
C ARG A 189 -1.44 9.67 -14.31
N ALA A 190 -0.59 8.99 -13.54
CA ALA A 190 -0.94 7.73 -12.92
C ALA A 190 -1.71 7.95 -11.60
N ILE A 191 -2.65 7.05 -11.33
CA ILE A 191 -3.38 6.98 -10.05
C ILE A 191 -3.32 5.55 -9.49
N GLY A 192 -3.27 5.43 -8.16
CA GLY A 192 -3.34 4.14 -7.47
C GLY A 192 -4.77 3.80 -7.05
N MET A 193 -5.24 2.60 -7.36
CA MET A 193 -6.55 2.10 -6.93
C MET A 193 -6.46 0.62 -6.52
N THR A 194 -7.28 0.22 -5.55
CA THR A 194 -7.40 -1.19 -5.12
C THR A 194 -8.73 -1.81 -5.54
N VAL A 195 -8.70 -3.10 -5.87
CA VAL A 195 -9.87 -3.84 -6.39
C VAL A 195 -10.50 -4.80 -5.37
N ASP A 196 -9.75 -5.22 -4.37
CA ASP A 196 -10.05 -6.35 -3.46
C ASP A 196 -11.05 -6.03 -2.33
N GLN A 197 -11.60 -4.81 -2.28
CA GLN A 197 -12.59 -4.40 -1.27
C GLN A 197 -13.74 -3.60 -1.88
N GLY A 198 -14.80 -4.28 -2.34
CA GLY A 198 -15.97 -3.67 -3.01
C GLY A 198 -17.06 -3.13 -2.09
N GLY A 199 -17.15 -3.60 -0.84
CA GLY A 199 -18.21 -3.19 0.10
C GLY A 199 -19.62 -3.52 -0.42
N LYS A 200 -20.62 -2.72 -0.05
CA LYS A 200 -22.03 -2.96 -0.43
C LYS A 200 -22.34 -2.74 -1.92
N GLY A 201 -21.53 -1.94 -2.62
CA GLY A 201 -21.74 -1.59 -4.03
C GLY A 201 -20.75 -2.26 -4.99
N GLY A 202 -19.98 -3.22 -4.49
CA GLY A 202 -19.06 -4.00 -5.30
C GLY A 202 -19.78 -5.05 -6.15
N LEU A 203 -19.07 -5.55 -7.14
CA LEU A 203 -19.52 -6.68 -7.94
C LEU A 203 -19.17 -7.97 -7.20
N ALA A 204 -20.14 -8.86 -7.02
CA ALA A 204 -19.88 -10.20 -6.54
C ALA A 204 -19.11 -10.99 -7.62
N VAL A 205 -17.96 -11.53 -7.24
CA VAL A 205 -17.12 -12.36 -8.09
C VAL A 205 -16.71 -13.60 -7.32
N ASP A 206 -16.60 -14.72 -8.02
CA ASP A 206 -16.09 -15.95 -7.42
C ASP A 206 -14.61 -15.78 -7.05
N PHE A 207 -14.29 -15.93 -5.78
CA PHE A 207 -12.95 -15.81 -5.23
C PHE A 207 -12.72 -16.88 -4.17
N PHE A 208 -11.88 -17.86 -4.52
CA PHE A 208 -11.69 -19.09 -3.73
C PHE A 208 -12.99 -19.87 -3.50
N GLY A 209 -13.83 -20.00 -4.54
CA GLY A 209 -15.06 -20.78 -4.50
C GLY A 209 -16.19 -20.13 -3.68
N ARG A 210 -16.15 -18.81 -3.53
CA ARG A 210 -17.11 -18.01 -2.75
C ARG A 210 -17.30 -16.64 -3.36
N ASP A 211 -18.52 -16.12 -3.24
CA ASP A 211 -18.81 -14.74 -3.64
C ASP A 211 -18.05 -13.74 -2.75
N ALA A 212 -17.16 -12.98 -3.38
CA ALA A 212 -16.47 -11.84 -2.78
C ALA A 212 -16.90 -10.55 -3.49
N SER A 213 -17.19 -9.51 -2.73
CA SER A 213 -17.51 -8.20 -3.28
C SER A 213 -16.22 -7.45 -3.66
N MET A 214 -15.98 -7.26 -4.96
CA MET A 214 -14.84 -6.51 -5.50
C MET A 214 -15.24 -5.15 -6.07
N SER A 215 -14.34 -4.17 -5.96
CA SER A 215 -14.57 -2.81 -6.44
C SER A 215 -14.43 -2.74 -7.96
N THR A 216 -15.43 -2.16 -8.64
CA THR A 216 -15.40 -1.98 -10.10
C THR A 216 -14.92 -0.60 -10.54
N GLY A 217 -14.56 0.28 -9.60
CA GLY A 217 -14.27 1.69 -9.86
C GLY A 217 -13.13 1.90 -10.85
N ALA A 218 -12.01 1.20 -10.66
CA ALA A 218 -10.84 1.29 -11.53
C ALA A 218 -11.14 0.85 -12.97
N VAL A 219 -11.83 -0.29 -13.12
CA VAL A 219 -12.20 -0.84 -14.43
C VAL A 219 -13.17 0.09 -15.15
N LYS A 220 -14.18 0.62 -14.44
CA LYS A 220 -15.15 1.58 -15.01
C LYS A 220 -14.47 2.87 -15.47
N LEU A 221 -13.49 3.38 -14.73
CA LEU A 221 -12.71 4.55 -15.12
C LEU A 221 -11.85 4.26 -16.36
N ALA A 222 -11.14 3.13 -16.38
CA ALA A 222 -10.31 2.72 -17.52
C ALA A 222 -11.13 2.63 -18.82
N LEU A 223 -12.27 1.93 -18.77
CA LEU A 223 -13.16 1.77 -19.92
C LEU A 223 -13.74 3.11 -20.40
N ARG A 224 -14.16 3.97 -19.47
CA ARG A 224 -14.84 5.24 -19.82
C ARG A 224 -13.88 6.30 -20.36
N TYR A 225 -12.66 6.38 -19.82
CA TYR A 225 -11.71 7.45 -20.14
C TYR A 225 -10.53 6.98 -21.00
N GLY A 226 -10.49 5.70 -21.36
CA GLY A 226 -9.42 5.10 -22.17
C GLY A 226 -8.08 4.97 -21.45
N ALA A 227 -8.06 5.14 -20.13
CA ALA A 227 -6.85 5.00 -19.32
C ALA A 227 -6.32 3.57 -19.33
N THR A 228 -5.00 3.42 -19.31
CA THR A 228 -4.38 2.09 -19.26
C THR A 228 -4.46 1.53 -17.86
N LEU A 229 -5.03 0.33 -17.70
CA LEU A 229 -5.03 -0.37 -16.43
C LEU A 229 -3.79 -1.28 -16.35
N VAL A 230 -2.95 -1.06 -15.34
CA VAL A 230 -1.71 -1.82 -15.13
C VAL A 230 -1.79 -2.47 -13.75
N PRO A 231 -1.96 -3.81 -13.67
CA PRO A 231 -1.85 -4.52 -12.40
C PRO A 231 -0.44 -4.34 -11.82
N ALA A 232 -0.35 -3.93 -10.57
CA ALA A 232 0.92 -3.68 -9.89
C ALA A 232 0.89 -4.28 -8.48
N PHE A 233 1.86 -5.15 -8.21
CA PHE A 233 2.00 -5.86 -6.95
C PHE A 233 3.38 -5.58 -6.35
N TYR A 234 3.45 -5.54 -5.04
CA TYR A 234 4.71 -5.36 -4.32
C TYR A 234 4.96 -6.60 -3.48
N VAL A 235 5.91 -7.42 -3.88
CA VAL A 235 6.24 -8.63 -3.12
C VAL A 235 7.62 -8.48 -2.52
N ARG A 236 7.78 -8.96 -1.28
CA ARG A 236 9.10 -9.02 -0.65
C ARG A 236 9.73 -10.37 -0.95
N GLU A 237 10.85 -10.36 -1.67
CA GLU A 237 11.61 -11.57 -1.98
C GLU A 237 12.24 -12.18 -0.72
N LYS A 238 12.39 -13.52 -0.71
CA LYS A 238 13.00 -14.23 0.42
C LYS A 238 14.50 -13.91 0.46
N GLY A 239 14.97 -13.26 1.51
CA GLY A 239 16.40 -12.99 1.72
C GLY A 239 16.74 -11.61 2.28
N SER A 240 15.75 -10.72 2.43
CA SER A 240 15.92 -9.37 3.00
C SER A 240 15.25 -9.18 4.37
#